data_AF-A0A937X813-F1
#
_entry.id   AF-A0A937X813-F1
#
_cell.length_a   1.000
_cell.length_b   1.000
_cell.length_c   1.000
_cell.angle_alpha   90.00
_cell.angle_beta   90.00
_cell.angle_gamma   90.00
#
_symmetry.space_group_name_H-M   'P 1'
#
loop_
_entity.id
_entity.type
_entity.pdbx_description
1 polymer ?
#
loop_
_entity_poly.entity_id
_entity_poly.type
_entity_poly.pdbx_seq_one_letter_code
_entity_poly.pdbx_strand_id
1 'polypeptide(L)' 'VPYLCGGLALRYRPGYIVVWNDGRGWDDPLMLAVEVSGYAGKDAEAKKAATEQRWVPGVNRLKRYGRWAFSDAGIAVVA' A
#
# COMPACT_ATOMS: atom_id res chain seq x y z
N VAL A 1 -0.38 5.55 -6.44
CA VAL A 1 -1.79 5.20 -6.19
C VAL A 1 -2.66 6.44 -6.29
N PRO A 2 -3.64 6.50 -7.21
CA PRO A 2 -4.62 7.59 -7.24
C PRO A 2 -5.67 7.41 -6.12
N TYR A 3 -6.07 8.50 -5.47
CA TYR A 3 -7.12 8.49 -4.44
C TYR A 3 -7.89 9.82 -4.40
N LEU A 4 -9.02 9.86 -3.69
CA LEU A 4 -9.83 11.06 -3.48
C LEU A 4 -9.83 11.41 -2.00
N CYS A 5 -9.59 12.68 -1.65
CA CYS A 5 -9.76 13.20 -0.30
C CYS A 5 -10.37 14.61 -0.36
N GLY A 6 -11.48 14.83 0.34
CA GLY A 6 -12.17 16.13 0.34
C GLY A 6 -12.62 16.60 -1.05
N GLY A 7 -12.93 15.68 -1.97
CA GLY A 7 -13.30 15.99 -3.35
C GLY A 7 -12.12 16.25 -4.29
N LEU A 8 -10.88 16.24 -3.79
CA LEU A 8 -9.67 16.44 -4.59
C LEU A 8 -9.08 15.10 -5.04
N ALA A 9 -8.69 15.02 -6.31
CA ALA A 9 -7.93 13.91 -6.86
C ALA A 9 -6.45 14.06 -6.52
N LEU A 10 -5.93 13.11 -5.74
CA LEU A 10 -4.57 13.11 -5.21
C LEU A 10 -3.81 11.83 -5.64
N ARG A 11 -2.49 11.86 -5.45
CA ARG A 11 -1.61 10.73 -5.74
C ARG A 11 -0.74 10.42 -4.53
N TYR A 12 -0.78 9.17 -4.12
CA TYR A 12 0.01 8.60 -3.06
C TYR A 12 1.15 7.75 -3.64
N ARG A 13 2.37 7.91 -3.12
CA ARG A 13 3.52 7.03 -3.36
C ARG A 13 3.87 6.37 -2.02
N PRO A 14 3.91 5.03 -1.93
CA PRO A 14 4.32 4.36 -0.70
C PRO A 14 5.71 4.78 -0.25
N GLY A 15 5.90 4.88 1.06
CA GLY A 15 7.22 5.13 1.65
C GLY A 15 8.23 4.07 1.25
N TYR A 16 7.81 2.80 1.22
CA TYR A 16 8.67 1.68 0.84
C TYR A 16 7.94 0.66 -0.05
N ILE A 17 8.73 -0.04 -0.86
CA ILE A 17 8.33 -1.27 -1.55
C ILE A 17 9.30 -2.35 -1.11
N VAL A 18 8.78 -3.40 -0.48
CA VAL A 18 9.56 -4.54 -0.01
C VAL A 18 9.31 -5.72 -0.93
N VAL A 19 10.38 -6.37 -1.38
CA VAL A 19 10.30 -7.66 -2.08
C VAL A 19 10.44 -8.75 -1.03
N TRP A 20 9.38 -9.52 -0.82
CA TRP A 20 9.31 -10.52 0.24
C TRP A 20 9.15 -11.92 -0.37
N ASN A 21 10.05 -12.85 -0.02
CA ASN A 21 9.86 -14.27 -0.31
C ASN A 21 8.96 -14.88 0.77
N ASP A 22 7.68 -15.08 0.45
CA ASP A 22 6.65 -15.59 1.36
C ASP A 22 6.50 -17.12 1.29
N GLY A 23 7.58 -17.82 0.91
CA GLY A 23 7.62 -19.27 0.75
C GLY A 23 7.35 -19.76 -0.67
N ARG A 24 7.13 -18.85 -1.63
CA ARG A 24 6.94 -19.17 -3.05
C ARG A 24 8.22 -19.10 -3.90
N GLY A 25 9.35 -18.78 -3.27
CA GLY A 25 10.62 -18.62 -3.97
C GLY A 25 10.79 -17.23 -4.57
N TRP A 26 12.00 -16.95 -5.03
CA TRP A 26 12.37 -15.63 -5.58
C TRP A 26 11.84 -15.38 -7.00
N ASP A 27 11.30 -16.41 -7.65
CA ASP A 27 10.66 -16.31 -8.97
C ASP A 27 9.17 -15.90 -8.88
N ASP A 28 8.54 -16.05 -7.71
CA ASP A 28 7.18 -15.53 -7.42
C ASP A 28 7.18 -14.76 -6.09
N PRO A 29 7.89 -13.62 -5.98
CA PRO A 29 7.94 -12.86 -4.74
C PRO A 29 6.65 -12.05 -4.52
N LEU A 30 6.39 -11.70 -3.26
CA LEU A 30 5.35 -10.75 -2.87
C LEU A 30 5.93 -9.33 -2.83
N MET A 31 5.35 -8.43 -3.62
CA MET A 31 5.63 -6.99 -3.57
C MET A 31 4.76 -6.34 -2.49
N LEU A 32 5.35 -5.92 -1.38
CA LEU A 32 4.65 -5.27 -0.29
C LEU A 32 4.84 -3.75 -0.38
N ALA A 33 3.75 -3.03 -0.63
CA ALA A 33 3.72 -1.57 -0.48
C ALA A 33 3.54 -1.24 1.01
N VAL A 34 4.57 -0.63 1.62
CA VAL A 34 4.58 -0.34 3.05
C VAL A 34 4.49 1.17 3.26
N GLU A 35 3.51 1.56 4.07
CA GLU A 35 3.43 2.90 4.62
C GLU A 35 3.84 2.90 6.09
N VAL A 36 4.81 3.74 6.43
CA VAL A 36 5.15 4.03 7.83
C VAL A 36 4.75 5.47 8.08
N SER A 37 3.78 5.69 8.98
CA SER A 37 3.33 7.03 9.31
C SER A 37 2.94 7.13 10.78
N GLY A 38 3.30 8.24 11.42
CA GLY A 38 2.79 8.62 12.74
C GLY A 38 1.52 9.47 12.66
N TYR A 39 1.01 9.77 11.46
CA TYR A 39 -0.13 10.67 11.25
C TYR A 39 -1.40 9.90 10.85
N ALA A 40 -2.45 10.03 11.66
CA ALA A 40 -3.75 9.40 11.44
C ALA A 40 -4.85 10.43 11.08
N GLY A 41 -4.66 11.16 9.97
CA GLY A 41 -5.67 12.09 9.45
C GLY A 41 -6.56 11.50 8.34
N LYS A 42 -7.62 12.22 7.96
CA LYS A 42 -8.56 11.82 6.89
C LYS A 42 -7.88 11.49 5.55
N ASP A 43 -6.82 12.21 5.20
CA ASP A 43 -6.01 11.91 4.02
C ASP A 43 -5.30 10.55 4.13
N ALA A 44 -4.81 10.22 5.32
CA ALA A 44 -4.16 8.95 5.60
C ALA A 44 -5.14 7.76 5.51
N GLU A 45 -6.37 7.95 5.99
CA GLU A 45 -7.44 6.96 5.82
C GLU A 45 -7.83 6.80 4.35
N ALA A 46 -7.99 7.92 3.62
CA ALA A 46 -8.38 7.90 2.21
C ALA A 46 -7.33 7.21 1.31
N LYS A 47 -6.04 7.49 1.52
CA LYS A 47 -4.96 6.84 0.77
C LYS A 47 -4.85 5.35 1.11
N LYS A 48 -5.04 4.97 2.39
CA LYS A 48 -5.06 3.56 2.82
C LYS A 48 -6.20 2.80 2.14
N ALA A 49 -7.43 3.31 2.25
CA ALA A 49 -8.59 2.69 1.65
C ALA A 49 -8.45 2.55 0.12
N ALA A 50 -7.96 3.59 -0.57
CA ALA A 50 -7.71 3.52 -2.00
C ALA A 50 -6.66 2.46 -2.37
N THR A 51 -5.61 2.31 -1.56
CA THR A 51 -4.54 1.34 -1.82
C THR A 51 -5.03 -0.08 -1.58
N GLU A 52 -5.57 -0.36 -0.40
CA GLU A 52 -5.98 -1.68 0.06
C GLU A 52 -7.22 -2.21 -0.69
N GLN A 53 -8.23 -1.37 -0.88
CA GLN A 53 -9.53 -1.82 -1.39
C GLN A 53 -9.66 -1.72 -2.91
N ARG A 54 -8.84 -0.89 -3.58
CA ARG A 54 -8.98 -0.62 -5.02
C ARG A 54 -7.71 -0.95 -5.79
N TRP A 55 -6.59 -0.36 -5.41
CA TRP A 55 -5.36 -0.43 -6.21
C TRP A 55 -4.70 -1.80 -6.15
N VAL A 56 -4.51 -2.39 -4.96
CA VAL A 56 -3.93 -3.74 -4.80
C VAL A 56 -4.76 -4.79 -5.56
N PRO A 57 -6.11 -4.88 -5.38
CA PRO A 57 -6.93 -5.79 -6.18
C PRO A 57 -6.81 -5.54 -7.69
N GLY A 58 -6.79 -4.27 -8.11
CA GLY A 58 -6.68 -3.88 -9.51
C GLY A 58 -5.37 -4.35 -10.14
N VAL A 59 -4.23 -4.07 -9.51
CA VAL A 59 -2.90 -4.50 -9.99
C VAL A 59 -2.79 -6.02 -10.03
N ASN A 60 -3.26 -6.71 -8.98
CA ASN A 60 -3.24 -8.17 -8.94
C ASN A 60 -4.09 -8.80 -10.05
N ARG A 61 -5.25 -8.20 -10.37
CA ARG A 61 -6.13 -8.68 -11.44
C ARG A 61 -5.51 -8.53 -12.83
N LEU A 62 -4.62 -7.56 -13.03
CA LEU A 62 -3.89 -7.39 -14.30
C LEU A 62 -2.87 -8.51 -14.55
N LYS A 63 -2.44 -9.24 -13.51
CA LYS A 63 -1.49 -10.37 -13.61
C LYS A 63 -0.16 -10.05 -14.33
N ARG A 64 0.17 -8.76 -14.48
CA ARG A 64 1.33 -8.28 -15.24
C ARG A 64 2.50 -7.86 -14.37
N TYR A 65 2.23 -7.53 -13.10
CA TYR A 65 3.19 -6.88 -12.21
C TYR A 65 3.56 -7.73 -11.00
N GLY A 66 3.37 -9.05 -11.08
CA GLY A 66 3.53 -9.96 -9.93
C GLY A 66 2.40 -9.83 -8.91
N ARG A 67 2.67 -10.26 -7.68
CA ARG A 67 1.71 -10.23 -6.57
C ARG A 67 1.98 -9.03 -5.68
N TRP A 68 0.93 -8.30 -5.32
CA TRP A 68 1.00 -7.11 -4.49
C TRP A 68 0.17 -7.28 -3.21
N ALA A 69 0.69 -6.75 -2.12
CA ALA A 69 -0.02 -6.54 -0.87
C ALA A 69 0.28 -5.13 -0.32
N PHE A 70 -0.53 -4.68 0.64
CA PHE A 70 -0.34 -3.41 1.33
C PHE A 70 -0.24 -3.64 2.84
N SER A 71 0.65 -2.90 3.49
CA SER A 71 0.77 -2.88 4.95
C SER A 71 0.93 -1.44 5.41
N ASP A 72 0.19 -1.05 6.46
CA ASP A 72 0.49 0.15 7.22
C ASP A 72 1.10 -0.21 8.58
N ALA A 73 2.17 0.49 8.93
CA ALA A 73 2.76 0.41 10.25
C ALA A 73 2.59 1.78 10.91
N GLY A 74 1.71 1.83 11.91
CA GLY A 74 1.63 2.98 12.80
C GLY A 74 2.89 3.04 13.66
N ILE A 75 3.54 4.20 13.74
CA ILE A 75 4.58 4.41 14.75
C ILE A 75 3.86 4.62 16.09
N ALA A 76 3.86 3.59 16.94
CA ALA A 76 3.57 3.78 18.35
C ALA A 76 4.79 4.44 18.99
N VAL A 77 4.73 5.73 19.30
CA VAL A 77 5.71 6.37 20.16
C VAL A 77 5.46 5.81 21.57
N VAL A 78 6.28 4.87 21.99
CA VAL A 78 6.28 4.39 23.38
C VAL A 78 6.88 5.53 24.21
N ALA A 79 6.05 6.19 25.01
CA ALA A 79 6.47 7.19 25.99
C ALA A 79 6.89 6.52 27.30
#